data_AF-T1JES4-F1
#
_entry.id   AF-T1JES4-F1
#
_cell.length_a   1.000
_cell.length_b   1.000
_cell.length_c   1.000
_cell.angle_alpha   90.00
_cell.angle_beta   90.00
_cell.angle_gamma   90.00
#
_symmetry.space_group_name_H-M   'P 1'
#
loop_
_entity.id
_entity.type
_entity.pdbx_description
1 polymer ?
#
loop_
_entity_poly.entity_id
_entity_poly.type
_entity_poly.pdbx_seq_one_letter_code
_entity_poly.pdbx_strand_id
1 'polypeptide(L)'
;MVHAIAQVISGGKRYLITIFSHTPILWIIKITKKFSRPLIYFISENQPKIIKKFEEKILNPGDNVHLECEATSNPIAKITWSLDDQNLSAADVTINERKENADTIVSELILKKVTVENGGVYRCAATNEAGSDSFGARVNIYGKLGMRSMLQRTVVAGDNFTMTCPYFGYPVSSTKWHKDSEKLPIMFHQTVHTNGSLSVSNVKKGLDDGKYSCIVSNIQGQTAVGTVDILVMIAPKIMPFSFQEDLLREGMRARLQCVVSEGDSPITIQWLKDNAVIPPELYIKIQQLDEFSSILNIGQVTPKHNGNYTCTAKNAATTAAYSAILNVNVPPKIIPFAFVDDQFYKGMRAHITCAVSQGDPPLNFRWLKDDRPITSSSTDVLTQQYDKYANSLSIESVSSVHTGNYTCVVSNRAVTVSHTAQLLVHAAPKIIPFSFQDDQLFVGVFARVSCVIYQGDLPITIKWLKDNQQLSALEGVNVRQVDQFSSMLTIEKVQHIHSGNYTCTATNSVASASSTAILVVNVPPKIVPFTFQDGHLLEGMLVRVSCVVSRGDLPLNISWLKDDKPISEEFAVSVRVHNLDEYSSVLSIDPVTKKHDGNYTCIAKNMAGTDSFVASIVVN
;
A
#
# COMPACT_ATOMS: atom_id res chain seq x y z
N MET A 1 42.20 33.15 -9.41
CA MET A 1 42.55 31.71 -9.31
C MET A 1 42.10 31.24 -7.93
N VAL A 2 41.16 30.29 -7.83
CA VAL A 2 40.71 29.77 -6.51
C VAL A 2 41.85 28.94 -5.93
N HIS A 3 42.34 29.29 -4.73
CA HIS A 3 43.49 28.61 -4.11
C HIS A 3 43.07 27.48 -3.15
N ALA A 4 41.97 27.64 -2.42
CA ALA A 4 41.48 26.60 -1.52
C ALA A 4 39.98 26.79 -1.24
N ILE A 5 39.30 25.66 -1.01
CA ILE A 5 37.95 25.58 -0.48
C ILE A 5 38.05 24.85 0.86
N ALA A 6 37.72 25.53 1.95
CA ALA A 6 37.77 24.97 3.30
C ALA A 6 36.37 24.86 3.90
N GLN A 7 36.16 23.81 4.70
CA GLN A 7 34.92 23.61 5.46
C GLN A 7 35.16 23.99 6.91
N VAL A 8 34.39 24.94 7.43
CA VAL A 8 34.47 25.36 8.84
C VAL A 8 33.16 25.01 9.55
N ILE A 9 33.28 24.41 10.73
CA ILE A 9 32.14 24.06 11.58
C ILE A 9 32.01 25.12 12.66
N SER A 10 30.87 25.80 12.73
CA SER A 10 30.57 26.74 13.82
C SER A 10 29.08 26.67 14.17
N GLY A 11 28.77 26.47 15.45
CA GLY A 11 27.40 26.39 15.96
C GLY A 11 26.55 25.26 15.35
N GLY A 12 27.14 24.08 15.08
CA GLY A 12 26.42 22.93 14.52
C GLY A 12 26.06 23.04 13.03
N LYS A 13 26.56 24.06 12.33
CA LYS A 13 26.38 24.25 10.88
C LYS A 13 27.74 24.30 10.19
N ARG A 14 27.84 23.71 8.98
CA ARG A 14 29.08 23.71 8.18
C ARG A 14 28.98 24.76 7.06
N TYR A 15 29.97 25.65 7.00
CA TYR A 15 30.10 26.70 6.00
C TYR A 15 31.13 26.31 4.94
N LEU A 16 30.89 26.70 3.68
CA LEU A 16 31.86 26.60 2.60
C LEU A 16 32.54 27.96 2.43
N ILE A 17 33.85 28.01 2.64
CA ILE A 17 34.63 29.24 2.47
C ILE A 17 35.43 29.13 1.18
N THR A 18 35.18 30.04 0.24
CA THR A 18 36.02 30.20 -0.96
C THR A 18 37.04 31.29 -0.67
N ILE A 19 38.32 30.93 -0.71
CA ILE A 19 39.41 31.86 -0.43
C ILE A 19 39.93 32.42 -1.76
N PHE A 20 39.83 33.74 -1.92
CA PHE A 20 40.42 34.47 -3.05
C PHE A 20 41.67 35.21 -2.55
N SER A 21 42.80 35.02 -3.24
CA SER A 21 44.00 35.84 -3.07
C SER A 21 44.31 36.56 -4.39
N HIS A 22 44.58 37.86 -4.31
CA HIS A 22 45.22 38.63 -5.37
C HIS A 22 46.63 39.11 -5.00
N THR A 23 47.08 38.94 -3.74
CA THR A 23 48.45 39.14 -3.24
C THR A 23 48.69 38.35 -1.92
N PRO A 24 49.95 38.14 -1.47
CA PRO A 24 50.27 37.27 -0.32
C PRO A 24 49.82 37.75 1.06
N ILE A 25 49.26 38.97 1.19
CA ILE A 25 49.08 39.65 2.49
C ILE A 25 47.61 40.01 2.79
N LEU A 26 46.67 39.79 1.86
CA LEU A 26 45.24 40.06 2.11
C LEU A 26 44.34 38.93 1.61
N TRP A 27 43.54 38.35 2.52
CA TRP A 27 42.57 37.30 2.23
C TRP A 27 41.14 37.84 2.33
N ILE A 28 40.34 37.71 1.27
CA ILE A 28 38.91 38.11 1.27
C ILE A 28 38.06 36.83 1.33
N ILE A 29 37.27 36.69 2.40
CA ILE A 29 36.35 35.56 2.62
C ILE A 29 34.96 35.92 2.08
N LYS A 30 34.48 35.16 1.09
CA LYS A 30 33.11 35.30 0.56
C LYS A 30 32.29 34.05 0.85
N ILE A 31 31.18 34.20 1.58
CA ILE A 31 30.24 33.12 1.90
C ILE A 31 29.20 33.05 0.78
N THR A 32 29.17 31.97 0.00
CA THR A 32 28.43 31.92 -1.28
C THR A 32 27.17 31.05 -1.31
N LYS A 33 26.92 30.10 -0.38
CA LYS A 33 25.59 29.42 -0.25
C LYS A 33 25.47 28.51 0.98
N LYS A 34 24.22 28.29 1.42
CA LYS A 34 23.81 27.40 2.54
C LYS A 34 23.19 26.13 1.96
N PHE A 35 23.74 24.95 2.26
CA PHE A 35 23.25 23.66 1.76
C PHE A 35 22.59 22.84 2.88
N SER A 36 21.49 22.14 2.56
CA SER A 36 20.70 21.31 3.48
C SER A 36 20.94 19.81 3.34
N ARG A 37 21.83 19.36 2.43
CA ARG A 37 22.28 17.96 2.29
C ARG A 37 23.74 17.90 1.83
N PRO A 38 24.50 16.84 2.19
CA PRO A 38 25.89 16.70 1.78
C PRO A 38 26.00 16.48 0.28
N LEU A 39 26.73 17.35 -0.41
CA LEU A 39 27.28 17.06 -1.73
C LEU A 39 28.61 16.33 -1.49
N ILE A 40 28.62 15.03 -1.80
CA ILE A 40 29.85 14.23 -1.87
C ILE A 40 30.57 14.68 -3.14
N TYR A 41 31.67 15.41 -3.00
CA TYR A 41 32.62 15.56 -4.10
C TYR A 41 33.43 14.27 -4.17
N PHE A 42 33.21 13.47 -5.21
CA PHE A 42 34.13 12.42 -5.60
C PHE A 42 35.41 13.12 -6.08
N ILE A 43 36.53 12.95 -5.38
CA ILE A 43 37.83 13.21 -5.98
C ILE A 43 37.94 12.18 -7.09
N SER A 44 37.97 12.60 -8.35
CA SER A 44 38.00 11.67 -9.47
C SER A 44 39.21 10.76 -9.33
N GLU A 45 38.95 9.46 -9.20
CA GLU A 45 39.99 8.46 -9.35
C GLU A 45 40.48 8.52 -10.80
N ASN A 46 41.79 8.56 -10.97
CA ASN A 46 42.42 8.59 -12.29
C ASN A 46 43.48 7.50 -12.37
N GLN A 47 43.55 6.89 -13.55
CA GLN A 47 44.60 5.93 -13.86
C GLN A 47 45.98 6.59 -13.79
N PRO A 48 47.06 5.82 -13.58
CA PRO A 48 48.40 6.35 -13.48
C PRO A 48 48.86 6.94 -14.81
N LYS A 49 49.72 7.97 -14.74
CA LYS A 49 50.38 8.56 -15.90
C LYS A 49 51.85 8.76 -15.60
N ILE A 50 52.73 8.17 -16.41
CA ILE A 50 54.18 8.34 -16.27
C ILE A 50 54.57 9.71 -16.83
N ILE A 51 55.11 10.56 -15.96
CA ILE A 51 55.49 11.94 -16.28
C ILE A 51 57.00 12.13 -16.45
N LYS A 52 57.83 11.30 -15.80
CA LYS A 52 59.28 11.30 -15.99
C LYS A 52 59.74 9.94 -16.50
N LYS A 53 60.50 9.96 -17.59
CA LYS A 53 60.95 8.81 -18.36
C LYS A 53 62.48 8.81 -18.41
N PHE A 54 63.10 7.66 -18.18
CA PHE A 54 64.54 7.50 -18.37
C PHE A 54 64.87 7.24 -19.85
N GLU A 55 66.08 7.59 -20.26
CA GLU A 55 66.51 7.47 -21.65
C GLU A 55 67.37 6.22 -21.88
N GLU A 56 67.60 5.90 -23.15
CA GLU A 56 68.53 4.85 -23.55
C GLU A 56 69.95 5.21 -23.10
N LYS A 57 70.66 4.24 -22.53
CA LYS A 57 72.04 4.41 -22.04
C LYS A 57 72.98 3.40 -22.68
N ILE A 58 74.23 3.80 -22.92
CA ILE A 58 75.31 2.93 -23.40
C ILE A 58 76.44 2.99 -22.37
N LEU A 59 76.87 1.83 -21.87
CA LEU A 59 77.72 1.69 -20.70
C LEU A 59 78.79 0.62 -20.89
N ASN A 60 79.85 0.70 -20.09
CA ASN A 60 80.86 -0.34 -19.98
C ASN A 60 80.53 -1.30 -18.82
N PRO A 61 80.97 -2.58 -18.91
CA PRO A 61 80.91 -3.47 -17.76
C PRO A 61 81.61 -2.88 -16.53
N GLY A 62 80.97 -2.95 -15.37
CA GLY A 62 81.44 -2.38 -14.12
C GLY A 62 80.85 -1.01 -13.77
N ASP A 63 80.16 -0.35 -14.70
CA ASP A 63 79.47 0.93 -14.44
C ASP A 63 78.31 0.77 -13.44
N ASN A 64 77.87 1.88 -12.86
CA ASN A 64 76.65 1.92 -12.05
C ASN A 64 75.53 2.57 -12.86
N VAL A 65 74.31 2.05 -12.72
CA VAL A 65 73.13 2.52 -13.44
C VAL A 65 72.10 3.03 -12.46
N HIS A 66 71.55 4.20 -12.79
CA HIS A 66 70.42 4.82 -12.11
C HIS A 66 69.33 5.08 -13.13
N LEU A 67 68.16 4.47 -12.95
CA LEU A 67 66.96 4.70 -13.76
C LEU A 67 65.86 5.24 -12.86
N GLU A 68 65.26 6.36 -13.24
CA GLU A 68 64.21 7.02 -12.46
C GLU A 68 62.90 7.03 -13.26
N CYS A 69 61.80 6.71 -12.59
CA CYS A 69 60.46 6.73 -13.15
C CYS A 69 59.50 7.41 -12.18
N GLU A 70 58.73 8.37 -12.68
CA GLU A 70 57.78 9.16 -11.89
C GLU A 70 56.39 9.06 -12.51
N ALA A 71 55.38 8.79 -11.67
CA ALA A 71 54.00 8.66 -12.10
C ALA A 71 53.05 9.48 -11.21
N THR A 72 52.01 10.05 -11.84
CA THR A 72 50.92 10.74 -11.15
C THR A 72 49.63 9.93 -11.22
N SER A 73 48.91 9.81 -10.10
CA SER A 73 47.74 8.93 -9.96
C SER A 73 46.99 9.17 -8.63
N ASN A 74 45.68 8.95 -8.65
CA ASN A 74 44.81 8.92 -7.48
C ASN A 74 43.85 7.72 -7.58
N PRO A 75 43.93 6.71 -6.69
CA PRO A 75 44.90 6.55 -5.60
C PRO A 75 46.35 6.41 -6.11
N ILE A 76 47.34 6.66 -5.23
CA ILE A 76 48.77 6.52 -5.57
C ILE A 76 49.06 5.11 -6.09
N ALA A 77 49.66 5.06 -7.27
CA ALA A 77 50.02 3.83 -7.95
C ALA A 77 51.19 3.12 -7.29
N LYS A 78 51.22 1.79 -7.44
CA LYS A 78 52.40 0.96 -7.17
C LYS A 78 53.26 0.91 -8.43
N ILE A 79 54.54 1.27 -8.31
CA ILE A 79 55.52 1.11 -9.40
C ILE A 79 56.17 -0.27 -9.30
N THR A 80 56.36 -0.91 -10.45
CA THR A 80 57.08 -2.17 -10.59
C THR A 80 58.09 -2.07 -11.73
N TRP A 81 59.23 -2.74 -11.58
CA TRP A 81 60.30 -2.76 -12.57
C TRP A 81 60.49 -4.15 -13.16
N SER A 82 60.71 -4.20 -14.46
CA SER A 82 61.02 -5.42 -15.19
C SER A 82 62.19 -5.20 -16.15
N LEU A 83 62.92 -6.26 -16.44
CA LEU A 83 63.97 -6.32 -17.47
C LEU A 83 63.54 -7.34 -18.50
N ASP A 84 63.41 -6.89 -19.75
CA ASP A 84 62.99 -7.72 -20.88
C ASP A 84 61.68 -8.50 -20.58
N ASP A 85 60.70 -7.78 -20.01
CA ASP A 85 59.39 -8.28 -19.60
C ASP A 85 59.42 -9.38 -18.49
N GLN A 86 60.55 -9.53 -17.79
CA GLN A 86 60.70 -10.39 -16.61
C GLN A 86 60.91 -9.57 -15.34
N ASN A 87 60.37 -10.06 -14.23
CA ASN A 87 60.55 -9.42 -12.92
C ASN A 87 62.03 -9.44 -12.50
N LEU A 88 62.51 -8.30 -12.02
CA LEU A 88 63.86 -8.20 -11.47
C LEU A 88 63.98 -8.95 -10.14
N SER A 89 65.09 -9.65 -9.95
CA SER A 89 65.46 -10.26 -8.67
C SER A 89 65.87 -9.16 -7.68
N ALA A 90 65.26 -9.15 -6.50
CA ALA A 90 65.55 -8.17 -5.44
C ALA A 90 66.99 -8.27 -4.89
N ALA A 91 67.70 -9.37 -5.16
CA ALA A 91 69.09 -9.54 -4.73
C ALA A 91 70.08 -8.73 -5.58
N ASP A 92 69.71 -8.40 -6.82
CA ASP A 92 70.62 -7.85 -7.84
C ASP A 92 70.43 -6.34 -8.05
N VAL A 93 69.41 -5.75 -7.44
CA VAL A 93 69.01 -4.36 -7.65
C VAL A 93 68.59 -3.70 -6.34
N THR A 94 68.81 -2.39 -6.24
CA THR A 94 68.22 -1.57 -5.16
C THR A 94 67.13 -0.70 -5.77
N ILE A 95 65.92 -0.76 -5.21
CA ILE A 95 64.79 0.06 -5.64
C ILE A 95 64.42 1.00 -4.49
N ASN A 96 64.50 2.31 -4.75
CA ASN A 96 64.11 3.35 -3.81
C ASN A 96 62.81 3.99 -4.27
N GLU A 97 61.76 3.91 -3.45
CA GLU A 97 60.48 4.56 -3.73
C GLU A 97 60.22 5.71 -2.76
N ARG A 98 59.78 6.84 -3.29
CA ARG A 98 59.43 8.03 -2.49
C ARG A 98 58.16 8.67 -3.03
N LYS A 99 57.27 9.07 -2.12
CA LYS A 99 56.11 9.90 -2.45
C LYS A 99 56.55 11.35 -2.44
N GLU A 100 56.34 12.04 -3.55
CA GLU A 100 56.69 13.45 -3.67
C GLU A 100 55.55 14.33 -3.18
N ASN A 101 54.32 14.04 -3.63
CA ASN A 101 53.08 14.72 -3.25
C ASN A 101 51.94 13.71 -3.02
N ALA A 102 50.71 14.20 -2.80
CA ALA A 102 49.53 13.37 -2.54
C ALA A 102 49.14 12.44 -3.71
N ASP A 103 49.57 12.77 -4.92
CA ASP A 103 49.22 12.11 -6.18
C ASP A 103 50.46 11.66 -6.97
N THR A 104 51.68 11.94 -6.51
CA THR A 104 52.93 11.65 -7.25
C THR A 104 53.81 10.64 -6.52
N ILE A 105 54.24 9.61 -7.24
CA ILE A 105 55.20 8.60 -6.77
C ILE A 105 56.41 8.55 -7.69
N VAL A 106 57.61 8.52 -7.10
CA VAL A 106 58.88 8.33 -7.80
C VAL A 106 59.52 7.02 -7.36
N SER A 107 60.00 6.24 -8.33
CA SER A 107 60.74 5.01 -8.12
C SER A 107 62.09 5.10 -8.85
N GLU A 108 63.18 4.82 -8.13
CA GLU A 108 64.54 4.80 -8.66
C GLU A 108 65.11 3.38 -8.57
N LEU A 109 65.53 2.84 -9.72
CA LEU A 109 66.21 1.56 -9.85
C LEU A 109 67.73 1.78 -9.95
N ILE A 110 68.47 1.18 -9.04
CA ILE A 110 69.93 1.28 -8.95
C ILE A 110 70.55 -0.10 -9.17
N LEU A 111 71.43 -0.19 -10.18
CA LEU A 111 72.28 -1.35 -10.41
C LEU A 111 73.74 -0.95 -10.18
N LYS A 112 74.49 -1.74 -9.40
CA LYS A 112 75.90 -1.50 -9.14
C LYS A 112 76.76 -2.52 -9.87
N LYS A 113 77.88 -2.07 -10.44
CA LYS A 113 78.85 -2.92 -11.16
C LYS A 113 78.17 -3.80 -12.21
N VAL A 114 77.49 -3.16 -13.16
CA VAL A 114 76.70 -3.89 -14.17
C VAL A 114 77.56 -4.83 -15.00
N THR A 115 77.03 -6.00 -15.28
CA THR A 115 77.59 -7.00 -16.19
C THR A 115 76.90 -6.94 -17.54
N VAL A 116 77.46 -7.61 -18.56
CA VAL A 116 76.85 -7.63 -19.91
C VAL A 116 75.40 -8.14 -19.87
N GLU A 117 75.09 -9.09 -18.99
CA GLU A 117 73.75 -9.70 -18.83
C GLU A 117 72.71 -8.76 -18.21
N ASN A 118 73.15 -7.65 -17.59
CA ASN A 118 72.24 -6.59 -17.14
C ASN A 118 71.79 -5.68 -18.29
N GLY A 119 72.30 -5.88 -19.50
CA GLY A 119 71.80 -5.19 -20.69
C GLY A 119 70.40 -5.68 -21.07
N GLY A 120 69.57 -4.78 -21.59
CA GLY A 120 68.20 -5.11 -22.01
C GLY A 120 67.25 -3.94 -21.87
N VAL A 121 65.96 -4.19 -22.08
CA VAL A 121 64.91 -3.17 -21.96
C VAL A 121 64.38 -3.17 -20.53
N TYR A 122 64.67 -2.09 -19.81
CA TYR A 122 64.07 -1.86 -18.50
C TYR A 122 62.71 -1.19 -18.68
N ARG A 123 61.69 -1.65 -17.96
CA ARG A 123 60.34 -1.09 -17.98
C ARG A 123 59.87 -0.80 -16.57
N CYS A 124 59.39 0.42 -16.35
CA CYS A 124 58.61 0.78 -15.17
C CYS A 124 57.11 0.74 -15.50
N ALA A 125 56.31 0.11 -14.64
CA ALA A 125 54.86 0.04 -14.76
C ALA A 125 54.21 0.55 -13.47
N ALA A 126 53.37 1.57 -13.59
CA ALA A 126 52.60 2.16 -12.50
C ALA A 126 51.16 1.66 -12.57
N THR A 127 50.64 1.06 -11.49
CA THR A 127 49.28 0.48 -11.43
C THR A 127 48.50 0.94 -10.20
N ASN A 128 47.24 1.32 -10.38
CA ASN A 128 46.26 1.56 -9.32
C ASN A 128 44.91 0.90 -9.66
N GLU A 129 43.89 1.10 -8.84
CA GLU A 129 42.54 0.51 -9.04
C GLU A 129 41.84 1.03 -10.30
N ALA A 130 42.20 2.23 -10.77
CA ALA A 130 41.63 2.86 -11.96
C ALA A 130 42.34 2.45 -13.27
N GLY A 131 43.55 1.91 -13.21
CA GLY A 131 44.27 1.43 -14.40
C GLY A 131 45.79 1.36 -14.24
N SER A 132 46.50 1.35 -15.38
CA SER A 132 47.96 1.27 -15.42
C SER A 132 48.57 2.04 -16.59
N ASP A 133 49.78 2.56 -16.40
CA ASP A 133 50.63 3.11 -17.47
C ASP A 133 52.04 2.54 -17.36
N SER A 134 52.76 2.42 -18.49
CA SER A 134 54.11 1.84 -18.50
C SER A 134 55.03 2.50 -19.52
N PHE A 135 56.31 2.57 -19.18
CA PHE A 135 57.36 3.10 -20.03
C PHE A 135 58.62 2.24 -19.92
N GLY A 136 59.34 2.07 -21.03
CA GLY A 136 60.62 1.38 -21.01
C GLY A 136 61.61 1.92 -22.02
N ALA A 137 62.90 1.80 -21.68
CA ALA A 137 64.03 2.19 -22.51
C ALA A 137 65.16 1.17 -22.36
N ARG A 138 66.07 1.12 -23.35
CA ARG A 138 67.15 0.14 -23.39
C ARG A 138 68.37 0.61 -22.61
N VAL A 139 68.98 -0.30 -21.85
CA VAL A 139 70.32 -0.13 -21.30
C VAL A 139 71.25 -1.06 -22.06
N ASN A 140 72.16 -0.49 -22.81
CA ASN A 140 73.15 -1.20 -23.62
C ASN A 140 74.47 -1.27 -22.85
N ILE A 141 75.04 -2.48 -22.74
CA ILE A 141 76.32 -2.71 -22.07
C ILE A 141 77.26 -3.37 -23.06
N TYR A 142 78.45 -2.79 -23.26
CA TYR A 142 79.46 -3.34 -24.17
C TYR A 142 79.81 -4.78 -23.78
N GLY A 143 79.76 -5.69 -24.76
CA GLY A 143 80.07 -7.10 -24.52
C GLY A 143 79.55 -8.03 -25.60
N LYS A 144 79.78 -9.33 -25.41
CA LYS A 144 79.33 -10.37 -26.34
C LYS A 144 77.79 -10.43 -26.37
N LEU A 145 77.23 -10.59 -27.56
CA LEU A 145 75.79 -10.77 -27.71
C LEU A 145 75.35 -12.07 -27.04
N GLY A 146 74.25 -11.97 -26.29
CA GLY A 146 73.56 -13.10 -25.70
C GLY A 146 72.06 -12.87 -25.68
N MET A 147 71.33 -13.92 -25.35
CA MET A 147 69.88 -13.91 -25.35
C MET A 147 69.36 -14.32 -23.98
N ARG A 148 68.48 -13.53 -23.41
CA ARG A 148 67.74 -13.89 -22.20
C ARG A 148 66.64 -14.89 -22.57
N SER A 149 66.31 -15.79 -21.64
CA SER A 149 65.25 -16.78 -21.84
C SER A 149 63.94 -16.09 -22.25
N MET A 150 63.27 -16.60 -23.28
CA MET A 150 61.94 -16.11 -23.66
C MET A 150 60.88 -17.01 -23.02
N LEU A 151 59.96 -16.43 -22.25
CA LEU A 151 58.92 -17.18 -21.56
C LEU A 151 57.77 -17.50 -22.50
N GLN A 152 57.24 -18.73 -22.43
CA GLN A 152 56.06 -19.14 -23.18
C GLN A 152 54.88 -18.19 -22.90
N ARG A 153 54.13 -17.85 -23.95
CA ARG A 153 53.04 -16.90 -23.85
C ARG A 153 51.77 -17.45 -24.47
N THR A 154 50.67 -17.31 -23.73
CA THR A 154 49.32 -17.55 -24.24
C THR A 154 48.67 -16.22 -24.59
N VAL A 155 48.06 -16.14 -25.78
CA VAL A 155 47.43 -14.94 -26.32
C VAL A 155 45.98 -15.25 -26.70
N VAL A 156 45.09 -14.27 -26.56
CA VAL A 156 43.68 -14.42 -26.94
C VAL A 156 43.51 -14.10 -28.43
N ALA A 157 42.74 -14.91 -29.14
CA ALA A 157 42.38 -14.61 -30.52
C ALA A 157 41.58 -13.29 -30.60
N GLY A 158 41.97 -12.41 -31.53
CA GLY A 158 41.39 -11.07 -31.71
C GLY A 158 42.12 -9.96 -30.95
N ASP A 159 42.91 -10.29 -29.93
CA ASP A 159 43.72 -9.29 -29.21
C ASP A 159 44.94 -8.85 -30.02
N ASN A 160 45.64 -7.85 -29.51
CA ASN A 160 46.94 -7.40 -30.02
C ASN A 160 48.02 -7.75 -28.99
N PHE A 161 49.19 -8.21 -29.43
CA PHE A 161 50.34 -8.36 -28.55
C PHE A 161 51.59 -7.75 -29.15
N THR A 162 52.52 -7.39 -28.27
CA THR A 162 53.88 -6.98 -28.66
C THR A 162 54.88 -7.82 -27.87
N MET A 163 55.95 -8.22 -28.53
CA MET A 163 57.09 -8.93 -27.97
C MET A 163 58.36 -8.14 -28.21
N THR A 164 59.15 -7.97 -27.16
CA THR A 164 60.47 -7.34 -27.26
C THR A 164 61.52 -8.42 -27.36
N CYS A 165 62.55 -8.22 -28.20
CA CYS A 165 63.65 -9.19 -28.30
C CYS A 165 64.62 -9.03 -27.11
N PRO A 166 64.72 -10.03 -26.22
CA PRO A 166 65.35 -9.85 -24.91
C PRO A 166 66.84 -10.17 -24.97
N TYR A 167 67.56 -9.44 -25.82
CA TYR A 167 69.00 -9.60 -25.98
C TYR A 167 69.78 -8.68 -25.04
N PHE A 168 71.00 -9.12 -24.72
CA PHE A 168 72.01 -8.34 -24.02
C PHE A 168 73.33 -8.32 -24.80
N GLY A 169 74.23 -7.41 -24.45
CA GLY A 169 75.46 -7.12 -25.19
C GLY A 169 75.27 -6.05 -26.29
N TYR A 170 76.33 -5.29 -26.53
CA TYR A 170 76.38 -4.14 -27.44
C TYR A 170 77.79 -4.05 -28.07
N PRO A 171 77.96 -3.60 -29.33
CA PRO A 171 76.96 -3.01 -30.24
C PRO A 171 76.06 -4.02 -30.96
N VAL A 172 74.87 -3.58 -31.38
CA VAL A 172 73.94 -4.34 -32.23
C VAL A 172 73.77 -3.65 -33.57
N SER A 173 73.78 -4.43 -34.65
CA SER A 173 73.61 -3.97 -36.03
C SER A 173 72.24 -4.30 -36.61
N SER A 174 71.64 -5.44 -36.24
CA SER A 174 70.30 -5.79 -36.70
C SER A 174 69.56 -6.70 -35.71
N THR A 175 68.24 -6.51 -35.63
CA THR A 175 67.30 -7.40 -34.93
C THR A 175 66.29 -7.89 -35.95
N LYS A 176 66.14 -9.21 -36.09
CA LYS A 176 65.24 -9.84 -37.04
C LYS A 176 64.37 -10.85 -36.33
N TRP A 177 63.11 -10.92 -36.72
CA TRP A 177 62.16 -11.91 -36.22
C TRP A 177 61.86 -12.94 -37.31
N HIS A 178 61.73 -14.20 -36.91
CA HIS A 178 61.24 -15.29 -37.73
C HIS A 178 60.08 -15.99 -37.04
N LYS A 179 59.13 -16.50 -37.81
CA LYS A 179 58.09 -17.42 -37.36
C LYS A 179 58.22 -18.70 -38.17
N ASP A 180 58.36 -19.85 -37.50
CA ASP A 180 58.47 -21.17 -38.14
C ASP A 180 59.51 -21.20 -39.30
N SER A 181 60.65 -20.53 -39.08
CA SER A 181 61.76 -20.33 -40.03
C SER A 181 61.55 -19.29 -41.15
N GLU A 182 60.37 -18.71 -41.31
CA GLU A 182 60.13 -17.62 -42.25
C GLU A 182 60.41 -16.24 -41.62
N LYS A 183 60.99 -15.32 -42.39
CA LYS A 183 61.33 -13.99 -41.91
C LYS A 183 60.09 -13.11 -41.81
N LEU A 184 59.87 -12.53 -40.63
CA LEU A 184 58.77 -11.61 -40.37
C LEU A 184 59.09 -10.18 -40.87
N PRO A 185 58.06 -9.40 -41.26
CA PRO A 185 56.63 -9.76 -41.29
C PRO A 185 56.26 -10.68 -42.47
N ILE A 186 55.39 -11.66 -42.22
CA ILE A 186 54.84 -12.55 -43.26
C ILE A 186 53.54 -11.97 -43.82
N MET A 187 52.77 -11.27 -42.97
CA MET A 187 51.47 -10.67 -43.30
C MET A 187 51.35 -9.22 -42.80
N PHE A 188 50.34 -8.50 -43.29
CA PHE A 188 50.14 -7.07 -43.02
C PHE A 188 49.78 -6.72 -41.56
N HIS A 189 49.31 -7.67 -40.76
CA HIS A 189 48.93 -7.45 -39.36
C HIS A 189 50.11 -7.60 -38.39
N GLN A 190 51.30 -7.91 -38.91
CA GLN A 190 52.57 -8.04 -38.19
C GLN A 190 53.50 -6.88 -38.53
N THR A 191 54.15 -6.31 -37.51
CA THR A 191 55.09 -5.20 -37.67
C THR A 191 56.34 -5.45 -36.85
N VAL A 192 57.50 -5.48 -37.51
CA VAL A 192 58.81 -5.46 -36.83
C VAL A 192 59.29 -4.02 -36.75
N HIS A 193 59.41 -3.52 -35.52
CA HIS A 193 59.81 -2.15 -35.23
C HIS A 193 61.33 -2.01 -35.21
N THR A 194 61.81 -0.78 -35.42
CA THR A 194 63.24 -0.45 -35.45
C THR A 194 63.94 -0.67 -34.10
N ASN A 195 63.20 -0.59 -33.00
CA ASN A 195 63.70 -0.91 -31.66
C ASN A 195 63.82 -2.43 -31.38
N GLY A 196 63.50 -3.27 -32.39
CA GLY A 196 63.59 -4.72 -32.29
C GLY A 196 62.36 -5.42 -31.69
N SER A 197 61.26 -4.71 -31.45
CA SER A 197 59.99 -5.34 -31.05
C SER A 197 59.18 -5.85 -32.24
N LEU A 198 58.40 -6.89 -32.01
CA LEU A 198 57.40 -7.44 -32.93
C LEU A 198 56.01 -7.15 -32.38
N SER A 199 55.17 -6.44 -33.13
CA SER A 199 53.75 -6.28 -32.83
C SER A 199 52.91 -7.12 -33.78
N VAL A 200 51.93 -7.83 -33.24
CA VAL A 200 50.92 -8.57 -34.00
C VAL A 200 49.55 -8.07 -33.57
N SER A 201 48.73 -7.71 -34.54
CA SER A 201 47.38 -7.16 -34.31
C SER A 201 46.30 -8.13 -34.77
N ASN A 202 45.14 -8.13 -34.09
CA ASN A 202 43.98 -8.97 -34.40
C ASN A 202 44.38 -10.46 -34.58
N VAL A 203 45.04 -11.00 -33.55
CA VAL A 203 45.70 -12.30 -33.54
C VAL A 203 44.75 -13.42 -33.98
N LYS A 204 45.20 -14.29 -34.87
CA LYS A 204 44.41 -15.40 -35.41
C LYS A 204 44.97 -16.75 -34.99
N LYS A 205 44.11 -17.56 -34.38
CA LYS A 205 44.42 -18.95 -34.06
C LYS A 205 44.63 -19.78 -35.34
N GLY A 206 45.61 -20.67 -35.33
CA GLY A 206 46.11 -21.46 -36.45
C GLY A 206 47.10 -20.71 -37.35
N LEU A 207 47.17 -19.38 -37.26
CA LEU A 207 47.97 -18.55 -38.15
C LEU A 207 49.14 -17.90 -37.41
N ASP A 208 48.85 -17.29 -36.26
CA ASP A 208 49.83 -16.60 -35.43
C ASP A 208 50.41 -17.50 -34.32
N ASP A 209 49.86 -18.70 -34.11
CA ASP A 209 50.45 -19.74 -33.26
C ASP A 209 51.76 -20.25 -33.85
N GLY A 210 52.66 -20.71 -32.98
CA GLY A 210 53.88 -21.41 -33.38
C GLY A 210 55.13 -20.78 -32.79
N LYS A 211 56.27 -21.10 -33.40
CA LYS A 211 57.59 -20.79 -32.84
C LYS A 211 58.13 -19.50 -33.41
N TYR A 212 58.28 -18.50 -32.56
CA TYR A 212 58.90 -17.22 -32.88
C TYR A 212 60.35 -17.23 -32.47
N SER A 213 61.23 -16.80 -33.38
CA SER A 213 62.66 -16.70 -33.15
C SER A 213 63.14 -15.27 -33.36
N CYS A 214 63.70 -14.65 -32.33
CA CYS A 214 64.43 -13.40 -32.50
C CYS A 214 65.92 -13.69 -32.74
N ILE A 215 66.47 -13.08 -33.78
CA ILE A 215 67.87 -13.19 -34.17
C ILE A 215 68.48 -11.79 -34.13
N VAL A 216 69.52 -11.62 -33.32
CA VAL A 216 70.25 -10.36 -33.20
C VAL A 216 71.67 -10.55 -33.69
N SER A 217 72.18 -9.56 -34.41
CA SER A 217 73.55 -9.57 -34.95
C SER A 217 74.27 -8.28 -34.60
N ASN A 218 75.60 -8.35 -34.50
CA ASN A 218 76.45 -7.16 -34.42
C ASN A 218 77.23 -6.92 -35.72
N ILE A 219 77.93 -5.79 -35.80
CA ILE A 219 78.79 -5.43 -36.94
C ILE A 219 80.00 -6.37 -37.14
N GLN A 220 80.33 -7.18 -36.11
CA GLN A 220 81.43 -8.15 -36.13
C GLN A 220 80.97 -9.56 -36.55
N GLY A 221 79.70 -9.72 -36.93
CA GLY A 221 79.13 -11.01 -37.35
C GLY A 221 78.75 -11.96 -36.21
N GLN A 222 78.84 -11.55 -34.94
CA GLN A 222 78.30 -12.35 -33.83
C GLN A 222 76.77 -12.36 -33.90
N THR A 223 76.16 -13.50 -33.60
CA THR A 223 74.71 -13.67 -33.56
C THR A 223 74.25 -14.32 -32.26
N ALA A 224 73.13 -13.86 -31.72
CA ALA A 224 72.40 -14.55 -30.65
C ALA A 224 70.96 -14.81 -31.09
N VAL A 225 70.40 -15.95 -30.70
CA VAL A 225 69.06 -16.40 -31.10
C VAL A 225 68.26 -16.78 -29.87
N GLY A 226 67.02 -16.29 -29.80
CA GLY A 226 66.05 -16.62 -28.77
C GLY A 226 64.79 -17.14 -29.42
N THR A 227 64.17 -18.16 -28.80
CA THR A 227 62.97 -18.79 -29.35
C THR A 227 61.87 -18.90 -28.29
N VAL A 228 60.63 -18.66 -28.69
CA VAL A 228 59.44 -18.77 -27.85
C VAL A 228 58.28 -19.38 -28.63
N ASP A 229 57.51 -20.24 -27.97
CA ASP A 229 56.27 -20.77 -28.53
C ASP A 229 55.09 -19.90 -28.07
N ILE A 230 54.32 -19.43 -29.04
CA ILE A 230 53.10 -18.65 -28.82
C ILE A 230 51.90 -19.56 -29.03
N LEU A 231 51.06 -19.65 -28.00
CA LEU A 231 49.80 -20.37 -28.03
C LEU A 231 48.65 -19.35 -28.11
N VAL A 232 47.84 -19.42 -29.16
CA VAL A 232 46.64 -18.60 -29.31
C VAL A 232 45.43 -19.42 -28.88
N MET A 233 44.65 -18.86 -27.95
CA MET A 233 43.42 -19.47 -27.47
C MET A 233 42.20 -18.60 -27.75
N ILE A 234 41.06 -19.23 -28.00
CA ILE A 234 39.76 -18.59 -28.13
C ILE A 234 39.19 -18.39 -26.71
N ALA A 235 38.82 -17.15 -26.38
CA ALA A 235 38.21 -16.82 -25.10
C ALA A 235 36.85 -17.52 -24.93
N PRO A 236 36.47 -17.93 -23.70
CA PRO A 236 35.14 -18.46 -23.44
C PRO A 236 34.06 -17.41 -23.72
N LYS A 237 32.95 -17.83 -24.32
CA LYS A 237 31.78 -16.98 -24.56
C LYS A 237 30.55 -17.65 -23.96
N ILE A 238 29.90 -16.97 -23.02
CA ILE A 238 28.74 -17.49 -22.30
C ILE A 238 27.46 -17.04 -23.01
N MET A 239 26.55 -17.97 -23.27
CA MET A 239 25.21 -17.67 -23.78
C MET A 239 24.39 -16.91 -22.71
N PRO A 240 23.68 -15.84 -23.08
CA PRO A 240 22.78 -15.13 -22.18
C PRO A 240 21.77 -16.06 -21.49
N PHE A 241 21.58 -15.88 -20.19
CA PHE A 241 20.56 -16.58 -19.40
C PHE A 241 19.86 -15.64 -18.43
N SER A 242 18.62 -15.95 -18.05
CA SER A 242 17.85 -15.23 -17.05
C SER A 242 16.98 -16.19 -16.25
N PHE A 243 16.51 -15.75 -15.08
CA PHE A 243 15.35 -16.40 -14.47
C PHE A 243 14.12 -16.12 -15.33
N GLN A 244 13.22 -17.09 -15.47
CA GLN A 244 11.99 -16.92 -16.27
C GLN A 244 11.22 -15.67 -15.82
N GLU A 245 10.63 -14.94 -16.77
CA GLU A 245 10.03 -13.61 -16.55
C GLU A 245 8.80 -13.61 -15.62
N ASP A 246 8.29 -14.80 -15.26
CA ASP A 246 7.24 -14.95 -14.27
C ASP A 246 7.77 -14.76 -12.85
N LEU A 247 7.15 -13.82 -12.13
CA LEU A 247 7.49 -13.41 -10.77
C LEU A 247 7.59 -14.62 -9.83
N LEU A 248 8.83 -15.08 -9.59
CA LEU A 248 9.11 -16.20 -8.71
C LEU A 248 8.57 -15.90 -7.31
N ARG A 249 7.61 -16.71 -6.88
CA ARG A 249 7.03 -16.65 -5.54
C ARG A 249 7.85 -17.49 -4.58
N GLU A 250 7.79 -17.13 -3.31
CA GLU A 250 8.30 -17.99 -2.25
C GLU A 250 7.70 -19.40 -2.37
N GLY A 251 8.53 -20.42 -2.23
CA GLY A 251 8.16 -21.82 -2.38
C GLY A 251 8.33 -22.41 -3.78
N MET A 252 8.46 -21.58 -4.83
CA MET A 252 8.66 -22.06 -6.20
C MET A 252 10.07 -22.62 -6.42
N ARG A 253 10.29 -23.26 -7.58
CA ARG A 253 11.60 -23.73 -8.03
C ARG A 253 12.20 -22.70 -8.99
N ALA A 254 13.51 -22.50 -8.94
CA ALA A 254 14.23 -21.68 -9.90
C ALA A 254 15.44 -22.45 -10.46
N ARG A 255 15.77 -22.19 -11.73
CA ARG A 255 16.87 -22.85 -12.44
C ARG A 255 17.56 -21.86 -13.35
N LEU A 256 18.89 -21.90 -13.37
CA LEU A 256 19.73 -21.27 -14.39
C LEU A 256 20.59 -22.33 -15.07
N GLN A 257 20.86 -22.11 -16.35
CA GLN A 257 21.79 -22.93 -17.10
C GLN A 257 22.82 -21.99 -17.74
N CYS A 258 24.08 -22.23 -17.41
CA CYS A 258 25.21 -21.56 -18.03
C CYS A 258 25.77 -22.48 -19.12
N VAL A 259 25.85 -21.95 -20.33
CA VAL A 259 26.37 -22.66 -21.51
C VAL A 259 27.43 -21.80 -22.16
N VAL A 260 28.63 -22.36 -22.33
CA VAL A 260 29.73 -21.77 -23.06
C VAL A 260 29.60 -22.17 -24.53
N SER A 261 29.32 -21.22 -25.41
CA SER A 261 29.09 -21.47 -26.84
C SER A 261 30.38 -21.55 -27.66
N GLU A 262 31.44 -20.88 -27.21
CA GLU A 262 32.74 -20.78 -27.87
C GLU A 262 33.83 -20.71 -26.79
N GLY A 263 35.02 -21.24 -27.07
CA GLY A 263 36.17 -21.19 -26.17
C GLY A 263 37.00 -22.46 -26.22
N ASP A 264 38.32 -22.33 -26.03
CA ASP A 264 39.22 -23.49 -26.00
C ASP A 264 39.34 -24.12 -24.60
N SER A 265 39.40 -25.45 -24.57
CA SER A 265 39.64 -26.29 -23.40
C SER A 265 41.06 -26.13 -22.80
N PRO A 266 41.26 -26.42 -21.50
CA PRO A 266 40.24 -26.81 -20.52
C PRO A 266 39.43 -25.60 -20.01
N ILE A 267 38.10 -25.71 -20.00
CA ILE A 267 37.21 -24.70 -19.43
C ILE A 267 36.77 -25.11 -18.02
N THR A 268 36.88 -24.18 -17.08
CA THR A 268 36.34 -24.32 -15.72
C THR A 268 35.17 -23.36 -15.52
N ILE A 269 34.02 -23.89 -15.10
CA ILE A 269 32.81 -23.12 -14.84
C ILE A 269 32.58 -23.02 -13.33
N GLN A 270 32.28 -21.82 -12.84
CA GLN A 270 31.95 -21.56 -11.44
C GLN A 270 30.75 -20.62 -11.34
N TRP A 271 29.95 -20.81 -10.28
CA TRP A 271 28.85 -19.92 -9.94
C TRP A 271 29.18 -19.09 -8.71
N LEU A 272 28.77 -17.82 -8.75
CA LEU A 272 28.89 -16.85 -7.68
C LEU A 272 27.53 -16.21 -7.40
N LYS A 273 27.28 -15.81 -6.16
CA LYS A 273 26.15 -14.97 -5.76
C LYS A 273 26.71 -13.66 -5.23
N ASP A 274 26.25 -12.53 -5.78
CA ASP A 274 26.69 -11.18 -5.41
C ASP A 274 28.22 -11.03 -5.41
N ASN A 275 28.87 -11.59 -6.44
CA ASN A 275 30.33 -11.65 -6.63
C ASN A 275 31.10 -12.44 -5.57
N ALA A 276 30.43 -13.26 -4.76
CA ALA A 276 31.02 -14.13 -3.76
C ALA A 276 30.65 -15.61 -3.98
N VAL A 277 31.35 -16.52 -3.32
CA VAL A 277 31.00 -17.95 -3.32
C VAL A 277 29.60 -18.11 -2.74
N ILE A 278 28.79 -18.95 -3.39
CA ILE A 278 27.41 -19.21 -2.96
C ILE A 278 27.42 -19.82 -1.55
N PRO A 279 26.73 -19.21 -0.58
CA PRO A 279 26.69 -19.73 0.78
C PRO A 279 25.96 -21.09 0.86
N PRO A 280 26.52 -22.09 1.57
CA PRO A 280 25.95 -23.45 1.64
C PRO A 280 24.57 -23.50 2.29
N GLU A 281 24.25 -22.57 3.18
CA GLU A 281 22.95 -22.45 3.86
C GLU A 281 21.78 -22.09 2.93
N LEU A 282 22.05 -21.69 1.69
CA LEU A 282 21.03 -21.49 0.67
C LEU A 282 20.59 -22.80 0.00
N TYR A 283 21.25 -23.93 0.28
CA TYR A 283 20.91 -25.25 -0.27
C TYR A 283 20.76 -25.29 -1.80
N ILE A 284 21.49 -24.42 -2.50
CA ILE A 284 21.50 -24.33 -3.96
C ILE A 284 22.33 -25.50 -4.50
N LYS A 285 21.75 -26.26 -5.43
CA LYS A 285 22.42 -27.41 -6.05
C LYS A 285 23.05 -26.97 -7.37
N ILE A 286 24.37 -27.05 -7.45
CA ILE A 286 25.13 -26.82 -8.68
C ILE A 286 25.50 -28.18 -9.25
N GLN A 287 25.21 -28.39 -10.54
CA GLN A 287 25.56 -29.60 -11.26
C GLN A 287 26.33 -29.22 -12.52
N GLN A 288 27.59 -29.66 -12.59
CA GLN A 288 28.34 -29.63 -13.84
C GLN A 288 27.78 -30.74 -14.74
N LEU A 289 27.35 -30.38 -15.94
CA LEU A 289 26.82 -31.34 -16.91
C LEU A 289 27.96 -31.90 -17.77
N ASP A 290 28.79 -31.00 -18.30
CA ASP A 290 29.96 -31.29 -19.11
C ASP A 290 30.99 -30.15 -18.94
N GLU A 291 32.05 -30.12 -19.74
CA GLU A 291 33.08 -29.07 -19.67
C GLU A 291 32.54 -27.66 -20.00
N PHE A 292 31.52 -27.56 -20.84
CA PHE A 292 31.00 -26.31 -21.40
C PHE A 292 29.66 -25.89 -20.77
N SER A 293 29.08 -26.70 -19.88
CA SER A 293 27.77 -26.40 -19.31
C SER A 293 27.60 -26.78 -17.83
N SER A 294 26.88 -25.92 -17.12
CA SER A 294 26.62 -26.04 -15.68
C SER A 294 25.22 -25.54 -15.35
N ILE A 295 24.53 -26.22 -14.43
CA ILE A 295 23.18 -25.85 -13.99
C ILE A 295 23.21 -25.48 -12.51
N LEU A 296 22.50 -24.40 -12.19
CA LEU A 296 22.18 -23.99 -10.83
C LEU A 296 20.68 -24.23 -10.59
N ASN A 297 20.35 -25.01 -9.55
CA ASN A 297 18.98 -25.34 -9.16
C ASN A 297 18.67 -24.89 -7.74
N ILE A 298 17.56 -24.18 -7.58
CA ILE A 298 16.98 -23.77 -6.30
C ILE A 298 15.65 -24.52 -6.13
N GLY A 299 15.59 -25.42 -5.15
CA GLY A 299 14.43 -26.29 -4.93
C GLY A 299 13.23 -25.60 -4.29
N GLN A 300 13.47 -24.70 -3.34
CA GLN A 300 12.43 -23.90 -2.68
C GLN A 300 12.94 -22.49 -2.49
N VAL A 301 12.47 -21.60 -3.35
CA VAL A 301 12.88 -20.21 -3.39
C VAL A 301 12.35 -19.47 -2.16
N THR A 302 13.17 -18.61 -1.56
CA THR A 302 12.87 -17.79 -0.38
C THR A 302 13.53 -16.41 -0.54
N PRO A 303 13.15 -15.38 0.24
CA PRO A 303 13.75 -14.04 0.13
C PRO A 303 15.27 -14.02 0.33
N LYS A 304 15.84 -14.99 1.05
CA LYS A 304 17.31 -15.13 1.24
C LYS A 304 18.06 -15.43 -0.06
N HIS A 305 17.37 -15.96 -1.07
CA HIS A 305 17.95 -16.27 -2.37
C HIS A 305 18.08 -15.04 -3.27
N ASN A 306 17.48 -13.89 -2.91
CA ASN A 306 17.60 -12.66 -3.69
C ASN A 306 19.06 -12.26 -3.89
N GLY A 307 19.40 -11.84 -5.11
CA GLY A 307 20.75 -11.43 -5.46
C GLY A 307 21.08 -11.67 -6.93
N ASN A 308 22.31 -11.31 -7.30
CA ASN A 308 22.84 -11.48 -8.63
C ASN A 308 23.64 -12.79 -8.73
N TYR A 309 23.21 -13.69 -9.61
CA TYR A 309 23.86 -14.98 -9.85
C TYR A 309 24.75 -14.90 -11.08
N THR A 310 26.05 -15.01 -10.88
CA THR A 310 27.06 -14.89 -11.94
C THR A 310 27.65 -16.26 -12.25
N CYS A 311 27.58 -16.67 -13.50
CA CYS A 311 28.38 -17.77 -14.02
C CYS A 311 29.70 -17.21 -14.55
N THR A 312 30.82 -17.78 -14.14
CA THR A 312 32.15 -17.49 -14.68
C THR A 312 32.67 -18.72 -15.44
N ALA A 313 33.21 -18.50 -16.63
CA ALA A 313 33.85 -19.53 -17.45
C ALA A 313 35.30 -19.12 -17.72
N LYS A 314 36.25 -19.95 -17.32
CA LYS A 314 37.68 -19.64 -17.37
C LYS A 314 38.44 -20.68 -18.18
N ASN A 315 39.32 -20.22 -19.08
CA ASN A 315 40.36 -21.04 -19.67
C ASN A 315 41.75 -20.48 -19.33
N ALA A 316 42.81 -21.05 -19.93
CA ALA A 316 44.18 -20.62 -19.62
C ALA A 316 44.50 -19.19 -20.10
N ALA A 317 43.68 -18.60 -20.97
CA ALA A 317 43.89 -17.27 -21.52
C ALA A 317 43.03 -16.21 -20.81
N THR A 318 41.73 -16.48 -20.58
CA THR A 318 40.80 -15.47 -20.06
C THR A 318 39.72 -16.04 -19.13
N THR A 319 38.95 -15.14 -18.52
CA THR A 319 37.72 -15.45 -17.79
C THR A 319 36.57 -14.60 -18.34
N ALA A 320 35.49 -15.25 -18.76
CA ALA A 320 34.23 -14.61 -19.11
C ALA A 320 33.22 -14.77 -17.97
N ALA A 321 32.28 -13.82 -17.88
CA ALA A 321 31.23 -13.86 -16.88
C ALA A 321 29.90 -13.39 -17.48
N TYR A 322 28.80 -14.00 -17.01
CA TYR A 322 27.45 -13.55 -17.32
C TYR A 322 26.58 -13.67 -16.06
N SER A 323 25.67 -12.73 -15.84
CA SER A 323 24.89 -12.65 -14.61
C SER A 323 23.39 -12.55 -14.84
N ALA A 324 22.61 -13.09 -13.92
CA ALA A 324 21.16 -12.98 -13.86
C ALA A 324 20.67 -12.65 -12.44
N ILE A 325 19.68 -11.75 -12.33
CA ILE A 325 19.16 -11.30 -11.04
C ILE A 325 17.95 -12.13 -10.64
N LEU A 326 18.00 -12.73 -9.45
CA LEU A 326 16.84 -13.35 -8.82
C LEU A 326 16.14 -12.35 -7.91
N ASN A 327 14.85 -12.14 -8.14
CA ASN A 327 13.99 -11.36 -7.27
C ASN A 327 12.73 -12.12 -6.89
N VAL A 328 12.67 -12.57 -5.65
CA VAL A 328 11.58 -13.33 -5.04
C VAL A 328 10.59 -12.35 -4.44
N ASN A 329 9.33 -12.42 -4.87
CA ASN A 329 8.28 -11.56 -4.32
C ASN A 329 7.48 -12.32 -3.24
N VAL A 330 7.39 -11.73 -2.05
CA VAL A 330 6.59 -12.23 -0.93
C VAL A 330 5.13 -11.82 -1.12
N PRO A 331 4.16 -12.74 -1.15
CA PRO A 331 2.74 -12.41 -1.30
C PRO A 331 2.21 -11.66 -0.06
N PRO A 332 1.19 -10.78 -0.20
CA PRO A 332 0.56 -10.13 0.93
C PRO A 332 -0.17 -11.13 1.82
N LYS A 333 -0.03 -10.98 3.14
CA LYS A 333 -0.78 -11.73 4.15
C LYS A 333 -1.59 -10.77 5.02
N ILE A 334 -2.90 -10.69 4.75
CA ILE A 334 -3.83 -9.85 5.52
C ILE A 334 -4.01 -10.44 6.92
N ILE A 335 -3.97 -9.57 7.93
CA ILE A 335 -4.38 -9.89 9.30
C ILE A 335 -5.92 -9.87 9.33
N PRO A 336 -6.60 -10.97 9.70
CA PRO A 336 -8.05 -11.01 9.76
C PRO A 336 -8.62 -9.87 10.62
N PHE A 337 -9.65 -9.20 10.11
CA PHE A 337 -10.32 -8.09 10.81
C PHE A 337 -11.84 -8.28 10.79
N ALA A 338 -12.51 -7.64 11.75
CA ALA A 338 -13.96 -7.52 11.87
C ALA A 338 -14.29 -6.14 12.45
N PHE A 339 -15.56 -5.71 12.35
CA PHE A 339 -16.01 -4.55 13.10
C PHE A 339 -15.99 -4.86 14.60
N VAL A 340 -15.56 -3.89 15.42
CA VAL A 340 -15.31 -4.10 16.85
C VAL A 340 -16.60 -4.34 17.64
N ASP A 341 -17.71 -3.74 17.19
CA ASP A 341 -19.02 -3.87 17.83
C ASP A 341 -19.88 -4.90 17.09
N ASP A 342 -20.55 -5.78 17.84
CA ASP A 342 -21.48 -6.77 17.26
C ASP A 342 -22.81 -6.14 16.81
N GLN A 343 -23.10 -4.92 17.27
CA GLN A 343 -24.37 -4.22 17.04
C GLN A 343 -24.12 -2.74 16.74
N PHE A 344 -24.40 -2.32 15.50
CA PHE A 344 -24.34 -0.91 15.11
C PHE A 344 -25.73 -0.29 15.07
N TYR A 345 -25.87 0.95 15.56
CA TYR A 345 -27.11 1.73 15.49
C TYR A 345 -26.93 2.98 14.65
N LYS A 346 -28.02 3.50 14.08
CA LYS A 346 -27.98 4.74 13.31
C LYS A 346 -27.26 5.85 14.07
N GLY A 347 -26.26 6.48 13.45
CA GLY A 347 -25.47 7.55 14.04
C GLY A 347 -24.16 7.12 14.71
N MET A 348 -23.94 5.81 14.92
CA MET A 348 -22.65 5.31 15.42
C MET A 348 -21.55 5.44 14.36
N ARG A 349 -20.30 5.53 14.82
CA ARG A 349 -19.12 5.48 13.96
C ARG A 349 -18.66 4.02 13.81
N ALA A 350 -18.47 3.56 12.58
CA ALA A 350 -17.85 2.27 12.28
C ALA A 350 -16.44 2.48 11.73
N HIS A 351 -15.49 1.63 12.13
CA HIS A 351 -14.11 1.69 11.66
C HIS A 351 -13.48 0.30 11.64
N ILE A 352 -12.78 -0.01 10.55
CA ILE A 352 -11.97 -1.22 10.38
C ILE A 352 -10.63 -0.89 9.72
N THR A 353 -9.59 -1.61 10.10
CA THR A 353 -8.26 -1.49 9.50
C THR A 353 -7.89 -2.80 8.81
N CYS A 354 -7.58 -2.71 7.52
CA CYS A 354 -6.96 -3.79 6.76
C CYS A 354 -5.44 -3.65 6.85
N ALA A 355 -4.82 -4.49 7.67
CA ALA A 355 -3.37 -4.52 7.88
C ALA A 355 -2.74 -5.77 7.28
N VAL A 356 -1.55 -5.61 6.71
CA VAL A 356 -0.77 -6.67 6.07
C VAL A 356 0.43 -7.01 6.95
N SER A 357 0.54 -8.27 7.36
CA SER A 357 1.63 -8.76 8.22
C SER A 357 2.92 -9.06 7.46
N GLN A 358 2.81 -9.44 6.17
CA GLN A 358 3.91 -9.83 5.29
C GLN A 358 3.55 -9.48 3.85
N GLY A 359 4.54 -9.17 3.01
CA GLY A 359 4.36 -8.91 1.58
C GLY A 359 5.23 -7.76 1.08
N ASP A 360 5.75 -7.88 -0.14
CA ASP A 360 6.63 -6.85 -0.68
C ASP A 360 5.86 -5.66 -1.25
N PRO A 361 6.31 -4.41 -1.01
CA PRO A 361 5.73 -3.20 -1.60
C PRO A 361 6.09 -3.05 -3.09
N PRO A 362 5.32 -2.25 -3.87
CA PRO A 362 4.15 -1.49 -3.45
C PRO A 362 2.92 -2.38 -3.27
N LEU A 363 2.24 -2.21 -2.13
CA LEU A 363 0.96 -2.85 -1.85
C LEU A 363 -0.16 -1.91 -2.28
N ASN A 364 -1.05 -2.42 -3.14
CA ASN A 364 -2.21 -1.69 -3.62
C ASN A 364 -3.46 -2.18 -2.86
N PHE A 365 -4.11 -1.27 -2.15
CA PHE A 365 -5.31 -1.51 -1.36
C PHE A 365 -6.54 -0.99 -2.10
N ARG A 366 -7.60 -1.80 -2.17
CA ARG A 366 -8.93 -1.36 -2.60
C ARG A 366 -9.99 -1.95 -1.67
N TRP A 367 -11.06 -1.20 -1.44
CA TRP A 367 -12.22 -1.67 -0.68
C TRP A 367 -13.39 -1.93 -1.61
N LEU A 368 -14.12 -3.01 -1.31
CA LEU A 368 -15.39 -3.35 -1.95
C LEU A 368 -16.50 -3.34 -0.91
N LYS A 369 -17.68 -2.84 -1.27
CA LYS A 369 -18.94 -3.06 -0.55
C LYS A 369 -19.82 -3.95 -1.43
N ASP A 370 -20.19 -5.13 -0.93
CA ASP A 370 -21.03 -6.10 -1.66
C ASP A 370 -20.50 -6.35 -3.09
N ASP A 371 -19.20 -6.66 -3.17
CA ASP A 371 -18.42 -6.90 -4.40
C ASP A 371 -18.29 -5.72 -5.37
N ARG A 372 -18.76 -4.52 -4.98
CA ARG A 372 -18.61 -3.30 -5.78
C ARG A 372 -17.53 -2.38 -5.21
N PRO A 373 -16.64 -1.82 -6.05
CA PRO A 373 -15.57 -0.94 -5.58
C PRO A 373 -16.14 0.32 -4.93
N ILE A 374 -15.61 0.64 -3.76
CA ILE A 374 -15.90 1.90 -3.07
C ILE A 374 -15.02 2.97 -3.74
N THR A 375 -15.65 3.84 -4.51
CA THR A 375 -14.97 4.95 -5.19
C THR A 375 -14.93 6.18 -4.29
N SER A 376 -13.98 7.08 -4.53
CA SER A 376 -13.85 8.36 -3.79
C SER A 376 -15.07 9.29 -3.88
N SER A 377 -16.06 8.95 -4.72
CA SER A 377 -17.36 9.63 -4.81
C SER A 377 -18.39 9.18 -3.77
N SER A 378 -18.14 8.10 -3.00
CA SER A 378 -19.01 7.76 -1.87
C SER A 378 -18.74 8.71 -0.71
N THR A 379 -19.62 9.69 -0.49
CA THR A 379 -19.44 10.71 0.55
C THR A 379 -19.44 10.15 1.97
N ASP A 380 -20.07 8.99 2.17
CA ASP A 380 -20.38 8.49 3.51
C ASP A 380 -19.40 7.42 4.00
N VAL A 381 -18.60 6.84 3.09
CA VAL A 381 -17.58 5.84 3.40
C VAL A 381 -16.20 6.38 3.05
N LEU A 382 -15.36 6.56 4.07
CA LEU A 382 -14.02 7.12 3.94
C LEU A 382 -12.99 6.01 3.96
N THR A 383 -12.08 6.01 2.98
CA THR A 383 -10.93 5.11 2.95
C THR A 383 -9.65 5.91 3.11
N GLN A 384 -8.77 5.51 4.02
CA GLN A 384 -7.52 6.21 4.27
C GLN A 384 -6.35 5.23 4.31
N GLN A 385 -5.29 5.54 3.56
CA GLN A 385 -4.05 4.79 3.68
C GLN A 385 -3.26 5.33 4.89
N TYR A 386 -3.07 4.47 5.90
CA TYR A 386 -2.31 4.81 7.10
C TYR A 386 -0.80 4.76 6.83
N ASP A 387 -0.34 3.68 6.21
CA ASP A 387 1.04 3.49 5.81
C ASP A 387 1.16 2.54 4.59
N LYS A 388 2.36 2.04 4.32
CA LYS A 388 2.62 1.11 3.22
C LYS A 388 2.02 -0.30 3.41
N TYR A 389 1.58 -0.66 4.62
CA TYR A 389 1.05 -1.98 4.99
C TYR A 389 -0.37 -1.95 5.54
N ALA A 390 -0.97 -0.78 5.72
CA ALA A 390 -2.31 -0.64 6.28
C ALA A 390 -3.16 0.41 5.56
N ASN A 391 -4.43 0.06 5.35
CA ASN A 391 -5.48 0.95 4.87
C ASN A 391 -6.73 0.76 5.74
N SER A 392 -7.40 1.85 6.10
CA SER A 392 -8.62 1.82 6.90
C SER A 392 -9.84 2.24 6.12
N LEU A 393 -10.98 1.76 6.59
CA LEU A 393 -12.30 2.18 6.17
C LEU A 393 -13.07 2.66 7.40
N SER A 394 -13.69 3.83 7.29
CA SER A 394 -14.52 4.41 8.34
C SER A 394 -15.82 5.00 7.80
N ILE A 395 -16.85 4.96 8.64
CA ILE A 395 -18.18 5.53 8.40
C ILE A 395 -18.50 6.35 9.63
N GLU A 396 -18.63 7.67 9.49
CA GLU A 396 -18.82 8.57 10.64
C GLU A 396 -20.18 8.38 11.32
N SER A 397 -21.21 8.13 10.53
CA SER A 397 -22.60 8.01 10.97
C SER A 397 -23.29 6.91 10.16
N VAL A 398 -23.30 5.70 10.71
CA VAL A 398 -23.90 4.54 10.05
C VAL A 398 -25.43 4.67 9.94
N SER A 399 -26.00 3.98 8.96
CA SER A 399 -27.42 3.93 8.67
C SER A 399 -27.74 2.64 7.91
N SER A 400 -29.01 2.33 7.68
CA SER A 400 -29.40 1.06 7.07
C SER A 400 -28.81 0.80 5.68
N VAL A 401 -28.41 1.83 4.92
CA VAL A 401 -27.77 1.68 3.60
C VAL A 401 -26.32 1.20 3.68
N HIS A 402 -25.69 1.34 4.85
CA HIS A 402 -24.32 0.91 5.11
C HIS A 402 -24.22 -0.58 5.45
N THR A 403 -25.34 -1.26 5.75
CA THR A 403 -25.35 -2.70 5.95
C THR A 403 -24.81 -3.43 4.71
N GLY A 404 -23.93 -4.41 4.91
CA GLY A 404 -23.32 -5.19 3.83
C GLY A 404 -21.96 -5.78 4.17
N ASN A 405 -21.35 -6.43 3.19
CA ASN A 405 -20.03 -7.03 3.29
C ASN A 405 -18.94 -6.08 2.77
N TYR A 406 -17.98 -5.76 3.64
CA TYR A 406 -16.84 -4.91 3.34
C TYR A 406 -15.60 -5.77 3.14
N THR A 407 -15.10 -5.82 1.91
CA THR A 407 -13.94 -6.62 1.52
C THR A 407 -12.75 -5.71 1.26
N CYS A 408 -11.67 -5.90 2.03
CA CYS A 408 -10.38 -5.33 1.68
C CYS A 408 -9.67 -6.26 0.70
N VAL A 409 -9.27 -5.73 -0.44
CA VAL A 409 -8.46 -6.44 -1.42
C VAL A 409 -7.09 -5.79 -1.50
N VAL A 410 -6.05 -6.60 -1.30
CA VAL A 410 -4.65 -6.18 -1.32
C VAL A 410 -3.91 -6.94 -2.40
N SER A 411 -3.17 -6.23 -3.23
CA SER A 411 -2.35 -6.84 -4.27
C SER A 411 -0.93 -6.30 -4.26
N ASN A 412 0.03 -7.17 -4.53
CA ASN A 412 1.37 -6.77 -4.98
C ASN A 412 1.69 -7.46 -6.32
N ARG A 413 2.95 -7.38 -6.74
CA ARG A 413 3.41 -8.03 -7.98
C ARG A 413 3.13 -9.53 -7.98
N ALA A 414 3.22 -10.22 -6.84
CA ALA A 414 3.05 -11.67 -6.78
C ALA A 414 1.59 -12.09 -6.93
N VAL A 415 0.69 -11.55 -6.09
CA VAL A 415 -0.70 -12.05 -5.98
C VAL A 415 -1.65 -10.98 -5.41
N THR A 416 -2.94 -11.19 -5.64
CA THR A 416 -4.04 -10.47 -5.01
C THR A 416 -4.69 -11.36 -3.95
N VAL A 417 -4.83 -10.86 -2.73
CA VAL A 417 -5.54 -11.52 -1.62
C VAL A 417 -6.64 -10.60 -1.09
N SER A 418 -7.62 -11.17 -0.40
CA SER A 418 -8.73 -10.40 0.17
C SER A 418 -9.23 -10.98 1.48
N HIS A 419 -9.80 -10.12 2.32
CA HIS A 419 -10.50 -10.50 3.55
C HIS A 419 -11.78 -9.67 3.69
N THR A 420 -12.85 -10.27 4.19
CA THR A 420 -14.20 -9.67 4.26
C THR A 420 -14.68 -9.59 5.71
N ALA A 421 -15.31 -8.46 6.05
CA ALA A 421 -16.02 -8.24 7.31
C ALA A 421 -17.45 -7.76 7.04
N GLN A 422 -18.42 -8.24 7.80
CA GLN A 422 -19.82 -7.86 7.65
C GLN A 422 -20.19 -6.72 8.61
N LEU A 423 -20.83 -5.67 8.10
CA LEU A 423 -21.44 -4.61 8.89
C LEU A 423 -22.95 -4.81 8.94
N LEU A 424 -23.52 -4.90 10.15
CA LEU A 424 -24.95 -4.99 10.38
C LEU A 424 -25.42 -3.79 11.21
N VAL A 425 -26.28 -2.94 10.62
CA VAL A 425 -26.86 -1.77 11.30
C VAL A 425 -28.31 -2.06 11.71
N HIS A 426 -28.55 -2.09 13.02
CA HIS A 426 -29.84 -2.35 13.62
C HIS A 426 -30.76 -1.13 13.65
N ALA A 427 -32.06 -1.36 13.44
CA ALA A 427 -33.08 -0.31 13.41
C ALA A 427 -34.11 -0.43 14.56
N ALA A 428 -34.37 0.67 15.26
CA ALA A 428 -35.44 0.78 16.24
C ALA A 428 -36.84 0.77 15.58
N PRO A 429 -37.90 0.31 16.30
CA PRO A 429 -39.26 0.32 15.78
C PRO A 429 -39.76 1.75 15.56
N LYS A 430 -40.54 1.97 14.50
CA LYS A 430 -41.28 3.22 14.29
C LYS A 430 -42.72 2.94 13.94
N ILE A 431 -43.63 3.57 14.68
CA ILE A 431 -45.07 3.39 14.56
C ILE A 431 -45.65 4.51 13.69
N ILE A 432 -46.55 4.15 12.77
CA ILE A 432 -47.38 5.13 12.05
C ILE A 432 -48.42 5.69 13.04
N PRO A 433 -48.50 7.01 13.26
CA PRO A 433 -49.53 7.61 14.10
C PRO A 433 -50.93 7.18 13.66
N PHE A 434 -51.80 6.86 14.63
CA PHE A 434 -53.15 6.36 14.37
C PHE A 434 -54.20 7.11 15.18
N SER A 435 -55.44 7.07 14.72
CA SER A 435 -56.63 7.57 15.42
C SER A 435 -57.77 6.56 15.25
N PHE A 436 -58.81 6.67 16.07
CA PHE A 436 -60.07 5.97 15.80
C PHE A 436 -60.71 6.59 14.56
N GLN A 437 -61.42 5.79 13.75
CA GLN A 437 -61.92 6.22 12.44
C GLN A 437 -62.88 7.42 12.49
N ASP A 438 -63.58 7.60 13.61
CA ASP A 438 -64.45 8.74 13.88
C ASP A 438 -64.07 9.39 15.22
N ASP A 439 -63.95 10.72 15.25
CA ASP A 439 -63.59 11.49 16.45
C ASP A 439 -64.68 11.45 17.54
N GLN A 440 -65.88 10.96 17.20
CA GLN A 440 -67.04 10.91 18.10
C GLN A 440 -67.74 9.56 17.95
N LEU A 441 -67.51 8.66 18.91
CA LEU A 441 -68.16 7.35 18.94
C LEU A 441 -69.28 7.35 19.98
N PHE A 442 -70.43 6.79 19.62
CA PHE A 442 -71.59 6.70 20.52
C PHE A 442 -71.62 5.35 21.25
N VAL A 443 -72.29 5.28 22.40
CA VAL A 443 -72.50 4.00 23.09
C VAL A 443 -73.20 2.99 22.15
N GLY A 444 -72.67 1.77 22.10
CA GLY A 444 -73.20 0.65 21.32
C GLY A 444 -72.62 0.48 19.91
N VAL A 445 -71.83 1.44 19.40
CA VAL A 445 -71.19 1.32 18.07
C VAL A 445 -69.93 0.45 18.12
N PHE A 446 -69.48 0.00 16.94
CA PHE A 446 -68.22 -0.71 16.76
C PHE A 446 -67.06 0.30 16.61
N ALA A 447 -65.95 0.08 17.30
CA ALA A 447 -64.72 0.87 17.14
C ALA A 447 -63.53 -0.01 16.80
N ARG A 448 -62.63 0.50 15.95
CA ARG A 448 -61.40 -0.20 15.55
C ARG A 448 -60.26 0.77 15.34
N VAL A 449 -59.06 0.32 15.73
CA VAL A 449 -57.80 1.01 15.47
C VAL A 449 -56.69 0.01 15.20
N SER A 450 -55.74 0.36 14.34
CA SER A 450 -54.61 -0.50 13.98
C SER A 450 -53.29 0.21 14.28
N CYS A 451 -52.40 -0.47 14.99
CA CYS A 451 -51.03 -0.04 15.22
C CYS A 451 -50.14 -0.72 14.18
N VAL A 452 -49.49 0.08 13.33
CA VAL A 452 -48.65 -0.41 12.22
C VAL A 452 -47.23 0.13 12.40
N ILE A 453 -46.26 -0.78 12.40
CA ILE A 453 -44.83 -0.50 12.46
C ILE A 453 -44.29 -0.49 11.03
N TYR A 454 -43.72 0.63 10.60
CA TYR A 454 -43.19 0.77 9.23
C TYR A 454 -41.66 0.62 9.14
N GLN A 455 -40.97 0.53 10.27
CA GLN A 455 -39.52 0.34 10.36
C GLN A 455 -39.17 -0.34 11.69
N GLY A 456 -38.15 -1.21 11.70
CA GLY A 456 -37.61 -1.85 12.91
C GLY A 456 -37.17 -3.29 12.66
N ASP A 457 -36.16 -3.77 13.39
CA ASP A 457 -35.69 -5.15 13.27
C ASP A 457 -36.56 -6.13 14.07
N LEU A 458 -36.71 -7.35 13.55
CA LEU A 458 -37.38 -8.47 14.21
C LEU A 458 -36.48 -9.14 15.27
N PRO A 459 -37.05 -9.76 16.32
CA PRO A 459 -38.48 -9.83 16.65
C PRO A 459 -38.99 -8.54 17.31
N ILE A 460 -40.17 -8.07 16.86
CA ILE A 460 -40.86 -6.90 17.44
C ILE A 460 -42.01 -7.39 18.32
N THR A 461 -42.06 -6.93 19.56
CA THR A 461 -43.17 -7.16 20.49
C THR A 461 -44.10 -5.96 20.50
N ILE A 462 -45.39 -6.16 20.20
CA ILE A 462 -46.41 -5.10 20.21
C ILE A 462 -47.32 -5.28 21.43
N LYS A 463 -47.48 -4.24 22.24
CA LYS A 463 -48.35 -4.21 23.42
C LYS A 463 -49.29 -3.00 23.37
N TRP A 464 -50.46 -3.15 23.97
CA TRP A 464 -51.45 -2.07 24.13
C TRP A 464 -51.61 -1.69 25.59
N LEU A 465 -51.71 -0.38 25.84
CA LEU A 465 -51.97 0.22 27.14
C LEU A 465 -53.25 1.07 27.03
N LYS A 466 -54.04 1.10 28.10
CA LYS A 466 -55.14 2.07 28.29
C LYS A 466 -54.78 2.95 29.48
N ASP A 467 -54.78 4.26 29.29
CA ASP A 467 -54.48 5.25 30.34
C ASP A 467 -53.16 4.92 31.08
N ASN A 468 -52.14 4.53 30.31
CA ASN A 468 -50.82 4.10 30.77
C ASN A 468 -50.78 2.81 31.62
N GLN A 469 -51.90 2.08 31.72
CA GLN A 469 -51.95 0.77 32.37
C GLN A 469 -52.02 -0.34 31.33
N GLN A 470 -51.48 -1.52 31.67
CA GLN A 470 -51.55 -2.68 30.79
C GLN A 470 -53.02 -3.03 30.53
N LEU A 471 -53.39 -3.15 29.25
CA LEU A 471 -54.75 -3.50 28.85
C LEU A 471 -55.00 -4.98 29.17
N SER A 472 -55.31 -5.27 30.43
CA SER A 472 -55.65 -6.61 30.92
C SER A 472 -57.17 -6.77 30.94
N ALA A 473 -57.69 -7.54 29.98
CA ALA A 473 -59.07 -8.04 29.90
C ALA A 473 -60.16 -7.00 30.21
N LEU A 474 -60.08 -5.80 29.60
CA LEU A 474 -61.20 -4.87 29.61
C LEU A 474 -62.36 -5.49 28.81
N GLU A 475 -63.52 -5.63 29.44
CA GLU A 475 -64.69 -6.28 28.84
C GLU A 475 -65.03 -5.65 27.49
N GLY A 476 -65.23 -6.47 26.45
CA GLY A 476 -65.57 -5.99 25.11
C GLY A 476 -64.42 -5.40 24.28
N VAL A 477 -63.18 -5.35 24.80
CA VAL A 477 -61.98 -4.93 24.06
C VAL A 477 -61.16 -6.14 23.64
N ASN A 478 -61.03 -6.33 22.33
CA ASN A 478 -60.26 -7.42 21.73
C ASN A 478 -59.01 -6.89 21.03
N VAL A 479 -57.85 -7.44 21.38
CA VAL A 479 -56.58 -7.16 20.69
C VAL A 479 -56.14 -8.39 19.94
N ARG A 480 -55.87 -8.24 18.64
CA ARG A 480 -55.31 -9.29 17.80
C ARG A 480 -54.01 -8.83 17.17
N GLN A 481 -52.98 -9.67 17.22
CA GLN A 481 -51.81 -9.48 16.39
C GLN A 481 -52.15 -9.91 14.96
N VAL A 482 -51.94 -9.00 13.99
CA VAL A 482 -52.27 -9.23 12.58
C VAL A 482 -51.08 -9.91 11.88
N ASP A 483 -49.87 -9.37 12.11
CA ASP A 483 -48.60 -9.93 11.65
C ASP A 483 -47.45 -9.49 12.58
N GLN A 484 -46.19 -9.63 12.15
CA GLN A 484 -45.01 -9.25 12.95
C GLN A 484 -44.81 -7.73 13.10
N PHE A 485 -45.48 -6.92 12.28
CA PHE A 485 -45.39 -5.46 12.24
C PHE A 485 -46.71 -4.76 12.54
N SER A 486 -47.79 -5.48 12.81
CA SER A 486 -49.08 -4.86 13.04
C SER A 486 -49.96 -5.58 14.07
N SER A 487 -50.67 -4.78 14.85
CA SER A 487 -51.64 -5.21 15.86
C SER A 487 -52.90 -4.38 15.75
N MET A 488 -54.05 -4.99 16.03
CA MET A 488 -55.35 -4.36 15.88
C MET A 488 -56.18 -4.49 17.15
N LEU A 489 -56.75 -3.37 17.57
CA LEU A 489 -57.67 -3.28 18.69
C LEU A 489 -59.09 -3.01 18.15
N THR A 490 -60.05 -3.79 18.63
CA THR A 490 -61.47 -3.69 18.27
C THR A 490 -62.35 -3.70 19.51
N ILE A 491 -63.42 -2.92 19.46
CA ILE A 491 -64.44 -2.82 20.51
C ILE A 491 -65.80 -3.04 19.83
N GLU A 492 -66.49 -4.13 20.17
CA GLU A 492 -67.72 -4.51 19.47
C GLU A 492 -68.91 -3.60 19.82
N LYS A 493 -69.05 -3.29 21.12
CA LYS A 493 -70.07 -2.40 21.66
C LYS A 493 -69.41 -1.39 22.57
N VAL A 494 -69.16 -0.20 22.04
CA VAL A 494 -68.53 0.90 22.79
C VAL A 494 -69.40 1.28 24.00
N GLN A 495 -68.75 1.55 25.14
CA GLN A 495 -69.37 1.94 26.41
C GLN A 495 -68.53 3.07 27.02
N HIS A 496 -69.09 3.81 27.96
CA HIS A 496 -68.38 4.92 28.63
C HIS A 496 -67.02 4.47 29.25
N ILE A 497 -66.93 3.25 29.77
CA ILE A 497 -65.70 2.69 30.35
C ILE A 497 -64.56 2.51 29.33
N HIS A 498 -64.89 2.47 28.04
CA HIS A 498 -63.90 2.39 26.96
C HIS A 498 -63.28 3.76 26.64
N SER A 499 -63.81 4.87 27.16
CA SER A 499 -63.16 6.17 26.97
C SER A 499 -61.75 6.20 27.58
N GLY A 500 -60.82 6.89 26.91
CA GLY A 500 -59.45 7.07 27.40
C GLY A 500 -58.38 7.01 26.31
N ASN A 501 -57.12 6.99 26.75
CA ASN A 501 -55.94 7.01 25.90
C ASN A 501 -55.46 5.59 25.61
N TYR A 502 -55.51 5.18 24.36
CA TYR A 502 -55.00 3.89 23.89
C TYR A 502 -53.61 4.07 23.29
N THR A 503 -52.60 3.55 23.98
CA THR A 503 -51.20 3.62 23.55
C THR A 503 -50.73 2.27 23.06
N CYS A 504 -50.27 2.21 21.82
CA CYS A 504 -49.53 1.07 21.29
C CYS A 504 -48.04 1.26 21.56
N THR A 505 -47.37 0.24 22.10
CA THR A 505 -45.93 0.20 22.30
C THR A 505 -45.33 -0.94 21.48
N ALA A 506 -44.31 -0.63 20.67
CA ALA A 506 -43.56 -1.59 19.86
C ALA A 506 -42.10 -1.61 20.33
N THR A 507 -41.60 -2.79 20.70
CA THR A 507 -40.27 -2.96 21.29
C THR A 507 -39.47 -4.01 20.52
N ASN A 508 -38.21 -3.71 20.22
CA ASN A 508 -37.22 -4.69 19.78
C ASN A 508 -35.95 -4.60 20.64
N SER A 509 -34.87 -5.30 20.24
CA SER A 509 -33.59 -5.30 20.96
C SER A 509 -32.92 -3.93 21.10
N VAL A 510 -33.30 -2.97 20.25
CA VAL A 510 -32.69 -1.63 20.20
C VAL A 510 -33.41 -0.65 21.11
N ALA A 511 -34.72 -0.49 20.91
CA ALA A 511 -35.51 0.54 21.58
C ALA A 511 -37.01 0.22 21.56
N SER A 512 -37.79 1.04 22.27
CA SER A 512 -39.24 1.04 22.24
C SER A 512 -39.77 2.31 21.60
N ALA A 513 -40.77 2.19 20.74
CA ALA A 513 -41.56 3.31 20.24
C ALA A 513 -43.00 3.20 20.73
N SER A 514 -43.67 4.34 20.91
CA SER A 514 -45.07 4.41 21.30
C SER A 514 -45.84 5.41 20.47
N SER A 515 -47.14 5.14 20.30
CA SER A 515 -48.09 6.08 19.69
C SER A 515 -49.44 5.93 20.37
N THR A 516 -50.13 7.05 20.58
CA THR A 516 -51.36 7.14 21.39
C THR A 516 -52.51 7.72 20.58
N ALA A 517 -53.68 7.09 20.67
CA ALA A 517 -54.94 7.62 20.17
C ALA A 517 -55.94 7.79 21.33
N ILE A 518 -56.77 8.83 21.24
CA ILE A 518 -57.79 9.12 22.25
C ILE A 518 -59.13 8.58 21.76
N LEU A 519 -59.81 7.79 22.59
CA LEU A 519 -61.19 7.35 22.35
C LEU A 519 -62.13 8.17 23.22
N VAL A 520 -63.00 8.97 22.58
CA VAL A 520 -64.07 9.71 23.24
C VAL A 520 -65.40 9.03 22.95
N VAL A 521 -66.14 8.68 24.01
CA VAL A 521 -67.42 7.97 23.93
C VAL A 521 -68.52 8.88 24.43
N ASN A 522 -69.47 9.23 23.55
CA ASN A 522 -70.60 10.09 23.92
C ASN A 522 -71.85 9.27 24.25
N VAL A 523 -72.56 9.64 25.32
CA VAL A 523 -73.75 8.97 25.86
C VAL A 523 -75.02 9.78 25.52
N PRO A 524 -76.01 9.22 24.81
CA PRO A 524 -77.27 9.91 24.53
C PRO A 524 -78.15 10.06 25.80
N PRO A 525 -79.04 11.06 25.85
CA PRO A 525 -79.94 11.27 26.98
C PRO A 525 -80.90 10.09 27.17
N LYS A 526 -81.28 9.81 28.41
CA LYS A 526 -82.33 8.83 28.76
C LYS A 526 -83.27 9.41 29.81
N ILE A 527 -84.51 9.72 29.42
CA ILE A 527 -85.53 10.26 30.31
C ILE A 527 -86.15 9.15 31.15
N VAL A 528 -86.34 9.42 32.45
CA VAL A 528 -87.10 8.57 33.37
C VAL A 528 -88.60 8.76 33.09
N PRO A 529 -89.38 7.68 32.88
CA PRO A 529 -90.83 7.77 32.75
C PRO A 529 -91.48 8.53 33.91
N PHE A 530 -92.39 9.45 33.60
CA PHE A 530 -93.13 10.25 34.58
C PHE A 530 -94.62 10.24 34.25
N THR A 531 -95.47 10.52 35.23
CA THR A 531 -96.92 10.66 35.07
C THR A 531 -97.43 11.83 35.89
N PHE A 532 -98.55 12.42 35.47
CA PHE A 532 -99.31 13.35 36.30
C PHE A 532 -100.17 12.53 37.28
N GLN A 533 -100.28 12.95 38.55
CA GLN A 533 -100.96 12.21 39.63
C GLN A 533 -102.27 11.56 39.16
N ASP A 534 -102.34 10.22 39.23
CA ASP A 534 -103.45 9.31 38.88
C ASP A 534 -104.40 9.73 37.73
N GLY A 535 -103.89 10.46 36.74
CA GLY A 535 -104.59 10.79 35.50
C GLY A 535 -105.85 11.66 35.64
N HIS A 536 -106.29 12.01 36.85
CA HIS A 536 -107.51 12.79 37.10
C HIS A 536 -107.20 14.02 37.95
N LEU A 537 -107.10 15.17 37.30
CA LEU A 537 -106.89 16.45 37.96
C LEU A 537 -108.22 17.18 38.13
N LEU A 538 -108.46 17.76 39.30
CA LEU A 538 -109.60 18.65 39.51
C LEU A 538 -109.23 20.07 39.08
N GLU A 539 -110.18 20.79 38.48
CA GLU A 539 -109.98 22.21 38.16
C GLU A 539 -109.61 23.03 39.41
N GLY A 540 -108.65 23.96 39.25
CA GLY A 540 -108.16 24.79 40.35
C GLY A 540 -106.96 24.23 41.13
N MET A 541 -106.53 22.99 40.88
CA MET A 541 -105.33 22.42 41.52
C MET A 541 -104.03 22.96 40.91
N LEU A 542 -102.96 22.96 41.72
CA LEU A 542 -101.57 23.09 41.28
C LEU A 542 -101.02 21.69 40.98
N VAL A 543 -100.46 21.51 39.78
CA VAL A 543 -99.81 20.26 39.40
C VAL A 543 -98.38 20.52 38.97
N ARG A 544 -97.48 19.63 39.39
CA ARG A 544 -96.07 19.67 39.00
C ARG A 544 -95.63 18.29 38.55
N VAL A 545 -94.90 18.24 37.46
CA VAL A 545 -94.22 17.02 37.00
C VAL A 545 -92.77 17.33 36.68
N SER A 546 -91.88 16.42 37.06
CA SER A 546 -90.46 16.53 36.81
C SER A 546 -90.07 15.58 35.68
N CYS A 547 -89.49 16.13 34.62
CA CYS A 547 -88.74 15.36 33.63
C CYS A 547 -87.30 15.26 34.10
N VAL A 548 -86.85 14.04 34.40
CA VAL A 548 -85.52 13.75 34.90
C VAL A 548 -84.78 12.90 33.87
N VAL A 549 -83.60 13.35 33.46
CA VAL A 549 -82.69 12.61 32.59
C VAL A 549 -81.78 11.75 33.47
N SER A 550 -81.91 10.43 33.37
CA SER A 550 -81.16 9.45 34.16
C SER A 550 -79.74 9.20 33.67
N ARG A 551 -79.47 9.41 32.38
CA ARG A 551 -78.17 9.18 31.70
C ARG A 551 -78.06 10.11 30.51
N GLY A 552 -76.84 10.51 30.14
CA GLY A 552 -76.56 11.34 28.97
C GLY A 552 -75.50 12.38 29.27
N ASP A 553 -74.63 12.69 28.32
CA ASP A 553 -73.56 13.68 28.52
C ASP A 553 -74.08 15.12 28.42
N LEU A 554 -73.44 16.02 29.17
CA LEU A 554 -73.67 17.46 29.12
C LEU A 554 -72.96 18.10 27.90
N PRO A 555 -73.47 19.23 27.36
CA PRO A 555 -74.67 19.96 27.78
C PRO A 555 -75.96 19.30 27.29
N LEU A 556 -76.97 19.23 28.17
CA LEU A 556 -78.32 18.73 27.86
C LEU A 556 -79.27 19.91 27.61
N ASN A 557 -80.04 19.82 26.54
CA ASN A 557 -81.14 20.74 26.25
C ASN A 557 -82.47 20.03 26.53
N ILE A 558 -83.14 20.42 27.61
CA ILE A 558 -84.43 19.87 28.04
C ILE A 558 -85.55 20.86 27.70
N SER A 559 -86.57 20.39 26.98
CA SER A 559 -87.69 21.20 26.49
C SER A 559 -89.01 20.46 26.61
N TRP A 560 -90.13 21.18 26.60
CA TRP A 560 -91.48 20.63 26.75
C TRP A 560 -92.38 21.02 25.58
N LEU A 561 -93.22 20.08 25.15
CA LEU A 561 -94.26 20.27 24.15
C LEU A 561 -95.63 19.90 24.73
N LYS A 562 -96.70 20.54 24.26
CA LYS A 562 -98.10 20.13 24.46
C LYS A 562 -98.67 19.73 23.10
N ASP A 563 -99.21 18.52 23.00
CA ASP A 563 -99.80 17.95 21.78
C ASP A 563 -98.88 18.14 20.54
N ASP A 564 -97.60 17.76 20.72
CA ASP A 564 -96.51 17.86 19.74
C ASP A 564 -96.17 19.28 19.23
N LYS A 565 -96.68 20.31 19.90
CA LYS A 565 -96.36 21.72 19.61
C LYS A 565 -95.70 22.40 20.81
N PRO A 566 -94.89 23.46 20.59
CA PRO A 566 -94.42 24.29 21.68
C PRO A 566 -95.60 24.79 22.50
N ILE A 567 -95.47 24.84 23.82
CA ILE A 567 -96.52 25.32 24.71
C ILE A 567 -96.88 26.76 24.31
N SER A 568 -98.12 26.95 23.87
CA SER A 568 -98.63 28.22 23.31
C SER A 568 -98.61 29.36 24.34
N GLU A 569 -98.43 30.60 23.90
CA GLU A 569 -98.43 31.79 24.77
C GLU A 569 -99.74 31.96 25.55
N GLU A 570 -100.85 31.42 25.05
CA GLU A 570 -102.14 31.41 25.75
C GLU A 570 -102.10 30.65 27.08
N PHE A 571 -101.14 29.74 27.24
CA PHE A 571 -100.89 28.97 28.46
C PHE A 571 -99.72 29.51 29.29
N ALA A 572 -99.05 30.59 28.87
CA ALA A 572 -97.84 31.09 29.54
C ALA A 572 -98.08 31.60 30.97
N VAL A 573 -99.32 31.98 31.29
CA VAL A 573 -99.69 32.46 32.63
C VAL A 573 -99.89 31.28 33.60
N SER A 574 -100.50 30.18 33.11
CA SER A 574 -100.87 29.02 33.91
C SER A 574 -99.84 27.89 33.87
N VAL A 575 -99.07 27.74 32.79
CA VAL A 575 -98.03 26.72 32.62
C VAL A 575 -96.65 27.37 32.71
N ARG A 576 -95.85 26.92 33.67
CA ARG A 576 -94.47 27.38 33.88
C ARG A 576 -93.51 26.22 33.79
N VAL A 577 -92.45 26.40 32.99
CA VAL A 577 -91.36 25.43 32.84
C VAL A 577 -90.11 26.03 33.46
N HIS A 578 -89.49 25.28 34.35
CA HIS A 578 -88.25 25.67 35.01
C HIS A 578 -87.27 24.51 35.00
N ASN A 579 -86.05 24.74 34.50
CA ASN A 579 -84.96 23.79 34.65
C ASN A 579 -84.46 23.87 36.09
N LEU A 580 -84.51 22.74 36.80
CA LEU A 580 -84.05 22.68 38.20
C LEU A 580 -82.52 22.58 38.25
N ASP A 581 -81.95 21.77 37.36
CA ASP A 581 -80.51 21.57 37.16
C ASP A 581 -80.23 21.16 35.71
N GLU A 582 -78.99 20.75 35.41
CA GLU A 582 -78.57 20.37 34.06
C GLU A 582 -79.20 19.04 33.57
N TYR A 583 -79.84 18.26 34.43
CA TYR A 583 -80.45 16.97 34.12
C TYR A 583 -81.98 16.93 34.31
N SER A 584 -82.59 18.00 34.82
CA SER A 584 -84.01 17.97 35.15
C SER A 584 -84.74 19.28 34.88
N SER A 585 -85.98 19.13 34.42
CA SER A 585 -86.90 20.23 34.12
C SER A 585 -88.27 19.95 34.70
N VAL A 586 -88.88 20.94 35.35
CA VAL A 586 -90.20 20.84 35.96
C VAL A 586 -91.20 21.65 35.17
N LEU A 587 -92.31 21.01 34.82
CA LEU A 587 -93.50 21.66 34.30
C LEU A 587 -94.52 21.79 35.43
N SER A 588 -94.94 23.03 35.70
CA SER A 588 -95.95 23.38 36.71
C SER A 588 -97.17 23.99 36.04
N ILE A 589 -98.38 23.57 36.44
CA ILE A 589 -99.65 24.13 35.97
C ILE A 589 -100.45 24.65 37.17
N ASP A 590 -100.78 25.95 37.18
CA ASP A 590 -101.51 26.61 38.27
C ASP A 590 -102.31 27.84 37.79
N PRO A 591 -103.65 27.86 37.90
CA PRO A 591 -104.52 26.72 38.21
C PRO A 591 -104.73 25.82 36.98
N VAL A 592 -104.90 24.52 37.21
CA VAL A 592 -105.34 23.57 36.18
C VAL A 592 -106.78 23.89 35.74
N THR A 593 -107.06 23.78 34.44
CA THR A 593 -108.37 24.01 33.78
C THR A 593 -108.55 23.01 32.65
N LYS A 594 -109.79 22.80 32.17
CA LYS A 594 -110.08 21.90 31.05
C LYS A 594 -109.26 22.16 29.76
N LYS A 595 -108.72 23.37 29.57
CA LYS A 595 -107.88 23.68 28.40
C LYS A 595 -106.48 23.04 28.46
N HIS A 596 -106.06 22.58 29.64
CA HIS A 596 -104.78 21.89 29.84
C HIS A 596 -104.85 20.39 29.56
N ASP A 597 -106.02 19.86 29.16
CA ASP A 597 -106.16 18.49 28.67
C ASP A 597 -105.24 18.26 27.47
N GLY A 598 -104.55 17.12 27.45
CA GLY A 598 -103.66 16.75 26.34
C GLY A 598 -102.37 16.05 26.76
N ASN A 599 -101.51 15.82 25.78
CA ASN A 599 -100.24 15.13 25.95
C ASN A 599 -99.10 16.12 26.16
N TYR A 600 -98.36 15.95 27.24
CA TYR A 600 -97.16 16.72 27.52
C TYR A 600 -95.92 15.85 27.25
N THR A 601 -95.10 16.28 26.30
CA THR A 601 -93.87 15.61 25.90
C THR A 601 -92.68 16.36 26.47
N CYS A 602 -91.86 15.70 27.28
CA CYS A 602 -90.53 16.19 27.59
C CYS A 602 -89.53 15.66 26.56
N ILE A 603 -88.65 16.51 26.05
CA ILE A 603 -87.59 16.18 25.10
C ILE A 603 -86.25 16.62 25.70
N ALA A 604 -85.31 15.68 25.82
CA ALA A 604 -83.93 15.94 26.23
C ALA A 604 -82.98 15.63 25.07
N LYS A 605 -82.08 16.56 24.74
CA LYS A 605 -81.15 16.44 23.61
C LYS A 605 -79.72 16.81 24.02
N ASN A 606 -78.73 16.02 23.59
CA ASN A 606 -77.31 16.40 23.61
C ASN A 606 -76.66 16.14 22.24
N MET A 607 -75.32 16.21 22.17
CA MET A 607 -74.57 15.92 20.95
C MET A 607 -74.64 14.46 20.50
N ALA A 608 -74.94 13.52 21.41
CA ALA A 608 -75.04 12.09 21.14
C ALA A 608 -76.42 11.64 20.68
N GLY A 609 -77.47 12.39 20.99
CA GLY A 609 -78.82 12.06 20.55
C GLY A 609 -79.92 12.80 21.30
N THR A 610 -81.14 12.33 21.10
CA THR A 610 -82.36 12.88 21.70
C THR A 610 -83.18 11.74 22.29
N ASP A 611 -83.79 11.96 23.46
CA ASP A 611 -84.81 11.08 24.04
C ASP A 611 -86.03 11.92 24.41
N SER A 612 -87.21 11.31 24.38
CA SER A 612 -88.47 11.99 24.65
C SER A 612 -89.44 11.08 25.38
N PHE A 613 -90.21 11.63 26.33
CA PHE A 613 -91.23 10.90 27.05
C PHE A 613 -92.54 11.69 27.13
N VAL A 614 -93.67 11.02 26.91
CA VAL A 614 -95.03 11.59 26.90
C VAL A 614 -95.79 11.17 28.15
N ALA A 615 -96.50 12.11 28.77
CA ALA A 615 -97.55 11.82 29.73
C ALA A 615 -98.79 12.68 29.46
N SER A 616 -99.97 12.12 29.68
CA SER A 616 -101.24 12.78 29.41
C SER A 616 -101.84 13.36 30.69
N ILE A 617 -102.50 14.50 30.54
CA ILE A 617 -103.35 15.11 31.58
C ILE A 617 -104.81 14.92 31.16
N VAL A 618 -105.64 14.43 32.09
CA VAL A 618 -107.10 14.48 31.97
C VAL A 618 -107.67 15.30 33.13
N VAL A 619 -108.37 16.39 32.83
CA VAL A 619 -108.99 17.27 33.83
C VAL A 619 -110.49 16.97 33.93
N ASN A 620 -111.01 16.67 35.13
CA ASN A 620 -112.41 16.30 35.34
C ASN A 620 -113.28 17.46 35.82
#